data_AF-A0A924Q4D5-F1
#
_entry.id   AF-A0A924Q4D5-F1
#
_cell.length_a   1.000
_cell.length_b   1.000
_cell.length_c   1.000
_cell.angle_alpha   90.00
_cell.angle_beta   90.00
_cell.angle_gamma   90.00
#
_symmetry.space_group_name_H-M   'P 1'
#
loop_
_entity.id
_entity.type
_entity.pdbx_description
1 polymer ?
#
loop_
_entity_poly.entity_id
_entity_poly.type
_entity_poly.pdbx_seq_one_letter_code
_entity_poly.pdbx_strand_id
1 'polypeptide(L)'
;MKLNIVPARTGIQWVKLGIRTFMRQPVALSGLFFMFLAVMTLAGMVPVIGLALALALLPACTLGLMAASKEAMTGKFPMPTVFVSAFRAGRQQLRAMLVLGLLYGAGFWVVMG
;
A
#
# COMPACT_ATOMS: atom_id res chain seq x y z
N MET A 1 -22.04 5.12 4.10
CA MET A 1 -20.72 5.81 4.16
C MET A 1 -20.98 7.31 4.11
N LYS A 2 -20.38 8.12 5.01
CA LYS A 2 -20.45 9.59 4.91
C LYS A 2 -19.34 10.06 3.98
N LEU A 3 -19.71 10.52 2.78
CA LEU A 3 -18.75 11.10 1.83
C LEU A 3 -18.32 12.48 2.34
N ASN A 4 -17.02 12.69 2.49
CA ASN A 4 -16.46 13.97 2.88
C ASN A 4 -16.29 14.81 1.61
N ILE A 5 -17.28 15.68 1.34
CA ILE A 5 -17.26 16.53 0.14
C ILE A 5 -16.30 17.68 0.39
N VAL A 6 -15.20 17.71 -0.35
CA VAL A 6 -14.18 18.75 -0.25
C VAL A 6 -14.17 19.64 -1.50
N PRO A 7 -13.87 20.95 -1.38
CA PRO A 7 -13.75 21.85 -2.53
C PRO A 7 -12.64 21.39 -3.49
N ALA A 8 -12.76 21.67 -4.79
CA ALA A 8 -11.76 21.30 -5.81
C ALA A 8 -10.34 21.83 -5.50
N ARG A 9 -10.23 22.98 -4.81
CA ARG A 9 -8.95 23.55 -4.37
C ARG A 9 -8.15 22.64 -3.42
N THR A 10 -8.83 21.73 -2.74
CA THR A 10 -8.20 20.74 -1.84
C THR A 10 -7.28 19.79 -2.60
N GLY A 11 -7.56 19.51 -3.89
CA GLY A 11 -6.69 18.69 -4.72
C GLY A 11 -5.27 19.26 -4.85
N ILE A 12 -5.15 20.57 -5.06
CA ILE A 12 -3.84 21.26 -5.13
C ILE A 12 -3.12 21.17 -3.77
N GLN A 13 -3.86 21.29 -2.67
CA GLN A 13 -3.29 21.15 -1.33
C GLN A 13 -2.74 19.73 -1.10
N TRP A 14 -3.45 18.69 -1.54
CA TRP A 14 -2.98 17.31 -1.45
C TRP A 14 -1.70 17.08 -2.23
N VAL A 15 -1.59 17.62 -3.45
CA VAL A 15 -0.35 17.52 -4.25
C VAL A 15 0.81 18.20 -3.53
N LYS A 16 0.62 19.43 -3.03
CA LYS A 16 1.65 20.14 -2.26
C LYS A 16 2.06 19.38 -1.00
N LEU A 17 1.10 18.79 -0.29
CA LEU A 17 1.35 17.96 0.90
C LEU A 17 2.13 16.69 0.55
N GLY A 18 1.80 16.03 -0.56
CA GLY A 18 2.51 14.86 -1.05
C GLY A 18 3.97 15.18 -1.37
N ILE A 19 4.22 16.23 -2.15
CA ILE A 19 5.58 16.69 -2.49
C ILE A 19 6.36 17.05 -1.22
N ARG A 20 5.76 17.80 -0.29
CA ARG A 20 6.40 18.16 0.98
C ARG A 20 6.76 16.93 1.82
N THR A 21 5.88 15.94 1.87
CA THR A 21 6.11 14.68 2.60
C THR A 21 7.24 13.88 1.97
N PHE A 22 7.27 13.79 0.64
CA PHE A 22 8.36 13.15 -0.09
C PHE A 22 9.71 13.86 0.15
N MET A 23 9.74 15.18 0.04
CA MET A 23 10.97 15.97 0.24
C MET A 23 11.50 15.92 1.67
N ARG A 24 10.65 15.64 2.66
CA ARG A 24 11.09 15.44 4.05
C ARG A 24 11.89 14.15 4.22
N GLN A 25 11.52 13.08 3.52
CA GLN A 25 12.11 11.74 3.69
C GLN A 25 12.16 10.97 2.36
N PRO A 26 12.92 11.47 1.37
CA PRO A 26 12.94 10.85 0.04
C PRO A 26 13.55 9.45 0.09
N VAL A 27 14.66 9.27 0.81
CA VAL A 27 15.34 7.96 0.92
C VAL A 27 14.47 6.91 1.60
N ALA A 28 13.74 7.27 2.66
CA ALA A 28 12.89 6.31 3.36
C ALA A 28 11.69 5.90 2.51
N LEU A 29 10.99 6.85 1.89
CA LEU A 29 9.86 6.57 1.03
C LEU A 29 10.27 5.80 -0.23
N SER A 30 11.40 6.16 -0.84
CA SER A 30 11.98 5.39 -1.95
C SER A 30 12.39 3.98 -1.51
N GLY A 31 13.03 3.81 -0.36
CA GLY A 31 13.42 2.51 0.17
C GLY A 31 12.21 1.60 0.46
N LEU A 32 11.16 2.15 1.08
CA LEU A 32 9.87 1.48 1.26
C LEU A 32 9.26 1.08 -0.09
N PHE A 33 9.25 1.99 -1.07
CA PHE A 33 8.74 1.72 -2.39
C PHE A 33 9.53 0.61 -3.12
N PHE A 34 10.86 0.63 -3.04
CA PHE A 34 11.72 -0.40 -3.63
C PHE A 34 11.55 -1.76 -2.96
N MET A 35 11.44 -1.81 -1.64
CA MET A 35 11.15 -3.04 -0.91
C MET A 35 9.79 -3.62 -1.32
N PHE A 36 8.77 -2.77 -1.50
CA PHE A 36 7.47 -3.18 -2.03
C PHE A 36 7.56 -3.70 -3.47
N LEU A 37 8.27 -3.00 -4.34
CA LEU A 37 8.51 -3.46 -5.72
C LEU A 37 9.19 -4.83 -5.74
N ALA A 38 10.22 -5.04 -4.90
CA ALA A 38 10.90 -6.33 -4.81
C ALA A 38 9.94 -7.46 -4.41
N VAL A 39 9.06 -7.25 -3.42
CA VAL A 39 8.07 -8.26 -3.01
C VAL A 39 7.07 -8.54 -4.14
N MET A 40 6.59 -7.51 -4.83
CA MET A 40 5.69 -7.66 -5.98
C MET A 40 6.35 -8.43 -7.12
N THR A 41 7.60 -8.12 -7.45
CA THR A 41 8.38 -8.82 -8.48
C THR A 41 8.59 -10.29 -8.12
N LEU A 42 8.99 -10.57 -6.87
CA LEU A 42 9.16 -11.95 -6.39
C LEU A 42 7.84 -12.73 -6.41
N ALA A 43 6.73 -12.11 -6.02
CA ALA A 43 5.40 -12.71 -6.08
C ALA A 43 4.99 -13.01 -7.54
N GLY A 44 5.27 -12.09 -8.46
CA GLY A 44 4.97 -12.23 -9.89
C GLY A 44 5.79 -13.28 -10.61
N MET A 45 6.97 -13.65 -10.09
CA MET A 45 7.81 -14.71 -10.67
C MET A 45 7.22 -16.12 -10.50
N VAL A 46 6.20 -16.29 -9.66
CA VAL A 46 5.53 -17.59 -9.50
C VAL A 46 4.66 -17.88 -10.74
N PRO A 47 4.96 -18.91 -11.54
CA PRO A 47 4.14 -19.24 -12.70
C PRO A 47 2.73 -19.65 -12.27
N VAL A 48 1.73 -19.36 -13.10
CA VAL A 48 0.28 -19.64 -12.89
C VAL A 48 -0.39 -18.79 -11.80
N ILE A 49 0.26 -18.54 -10.66
CA ILE A 49 -0.36 -17.85 -9.50
C ILE A 49 0.17 -16.42 -9.34
N GLY A 50 1.33 -16.08 -9.90
CA GLY A 50 2.03 -14.84 -9.62
C GLY A 50 1.23 -13.57 -9.93
N LEU A 51 0.42 -13.56 -10.99
CA LEU A 51 -0.45 -12.42 -11.29
C LEU A 51 -1.59 -12.28 -10.26
N ALA A 52 -2.21 -13.39 -9.86
CA ALA A 52 -3.22 -13.41 -8.82
C ALA A 52 -2.65 -12.95 -7.47
N LEU A 53 -1.42 -13.37 -7.16
CA LEU A 53 -0.68 -13.01 -5.95
C LEU A 53 -0.33 -11.51 -5.94
N ALA A 54 0.14 -10.97 -7.07
CA ALA A 54 0.40 -9.54 -7.22
C ALA A 54 -0.88 -8.69 -7.04
N LEU A 55 -1.99 -9.12 -7.63
CA LEU A 55 -3.29 -8.47 -7.45
C LEU A 55 -3.79 -8.56 -6.01
N ALA A 56 -3.59 -9.70 -5.34
CA ALA A 56 -3.95 -9.87 -3.94
C ALA A 56 -3.12 -8.99 -3.00
N LEU A 57 -1.87 -8.68 -3.38
CA LEU A 57 -0.96 -7.83 -2.63
C LEU A 57 -1.21 -6.33 -2.85
N LEU A 58 -1.90 -5.91 -3.91
CA LEU A 58 -2.23 -4.50 -4.17
C LEU A 58 -2.86 -3.77 -2.98
N PRO A 59 -3.95 -4.26 -2.33
CA PRO A 59 -4.53 -3.59 -1.18
C PRO A 59 -3.55 -3.50 0.01
N ALA A 60 -2.63 -4.46 0.13
CA ALA A 60 -1.58 -4.40 1.13
C ALA A 60 -0.53 -3.33 0.82
N CYS A 61 -0.16 -3.19 -0.45
CA CYS A 61 0.75 -2.13 -0.90
C CYS A 61 0.16 -0.74 -0.69
N THR A 62 -1.10 -0.51 -1.07
CA THR A 62 -1.74 0.80 -0.90
C THR A 62 -1.87 1.18 0.56
N LEU A 63 -2.26 0.24 1.43
CA LEU A 63 -2.33 0.46 2.87
C LEU A 63 -0.94 0.69 3.50
N GLY A 64 0.08 -0.05 3.08
CA GLY A 64 1.46 0.12 3.56
C GLY A 64 2.04 1.49 3.21
N LEU A 65 1.82 1.96 1.98
CA LEU A 65 2.20 3.32 1.56
C LEU A 65 1.41 4.41 2.31
N MET A 66 0.15 4.16 2.63
CA MET A 66 -0.67 5.08 3.44
C MET A 66 -0.14 5.18 4.88
N ALA A 67 0.22 4.05 5.50
CA ALA A 67 0.84 4.00 6.82
C ALA A 67 2.22 4.70 6.81
N ALA A 68 3.05 4.43 5.81
CA ALA A 68 4.34 5.07 5.63
C ALA A 68 4.23 6.59 5.45
N SER A 69 3.25 7.05 4.66
CA SER A 69 2.99 8.48 4.47
C SER A 69 2.55 9.15 5.78
N LYS A 70 1.73 8.48 6.59
CA LYS A 70 1.33 8.98 7.91
C LYS A 70 2.54 9.14 8.84
N GLU A 71 3.45 8.17 8.85
CA GLU A 71 4.66 8.25 9.67
C GLU A 71 5.62 9.35 9.19
N ALA A 72 5.85 9.45 7.87
CA ALA A 72 6.67 10.50 7.27
C ALA A 72 6.12 11.91 7.53
N MET A 73 4.79 12.08 7.51
CA MET A 73 4.14 13.35 7.87
C MET A 73 4.42 13.75 9.33
N THR A 74 4.47 12.78 10.24
CA THR A 74 4.79 13.02 11.66
C THR A 74 6.27 13.27 11.96
N GLY A 75 7.14 13.21 10.94
CA GLY A 75 8.58 13.47 11.08
C GLY A 75 9.36 12.37 11.79
N LYS A 76 8.72 11.22 12.07
CA LYS A 76 9.40 10.03 12.59
C LYS A 76 10.09 9.32 11.43
N PHE A 77 11.29 8.79 11.66
CA PHE A 77 12.00 7.99 10.66
C PHE A 77 11.15 6.73 10.38
N PRO A 78 10.75 6.44 9.11
CA PRO A 78 10.00 5.25 8.76
C PRO A 78 10.98 4.09 8.88
N MET A 79 11.09 3.54 10.09
CA MET A 79 11.97 2.40 10.32
C MET A 79 11.43 1.19 9.53
N PRO A 80 12.26 0.24 9.11
CA PRO A 80 11.81 -0.98 8.42
C PRO A 80 10.73 -1.76 9.17
N THR A 81 10.62 -1.55 10.49
CA THR A 81 9.55 -2.05 11.36
C THR A 81 8.16 -1.54 10.99
N VAL A 82 8.02 -0.52 10.13
CA VAL A 82 6.74 -0.01 9.63
C VAL A 82 6.06 -1.00 8.69
N PHE A 83 6.82 -1.84 7.99
CA PHE A 83 6.25 -2.98 7.30
C PHE A 83 5.64 -3.98 8.29
N VAL A 84 6.33 -4.25 9.40
CA VAL A 84 5.83 -5.11 10.47
C VAL A 84 4.65 -4.45 11.21
N SER A 85 4.63 -3.12 11.32
CA SER A 85 3.50 -2.37 11.89
C SER A 85 2.29 -2.36 10.96
N ALA A 86 2.48 -2.35 9.63
CA ALA A 86 1.41 -2.52 8.65
C ALA A 86 0.76 -3.91 8.76
N PHE A 87 1.54 -4.95 9.08
CA PHE A 87 1.01 -6.27 9.45
C PHE A 87 0.44 -6.30 10.88
N ARG A 88 0.97 -5.53 11.84
CA ARG A 88 0.48 -5.45 13.23
C ARG A 88 -0.67 -4.47 13.47
N ALA A 89 -1.08 -3.68 12.46
CA ALA A 89 -2.10 -2.64 12.59
C ALA A 89 -3.48 -3.20 13.00
N GLY A 90 -3.68 -4.50 12.91
CA GLY A 90 -4.76 -5.19 13.59
C GLY A 90 -5.10 -6.50 12.92
N ARG A 91 -5.32 -7.56 13.70
CA ARG A 91 -5.77 -8.90 13.23
C ARG A 91 -7.01 -8.81 12.33
N GLN A 92 -7.86 -7.81 12.56
CA GLN A 92 -9.07 -7.55 11.77
C GLN A 92 -8.75 -6.94 10.41
N GLN A 93 -7.75 -6.07 10.33
CA GLN A 93 -7.30 -5.44 9.09
C GLN A 93 -6.54 -6.44 8.21
N LEU A 94 -5.72 -7.30 8.82
CA LEU A 94 -5.12 -8.45 8.15
C LEU A 94 -6.18 -9.40 7.58
N ARG A 95 -7.21 -9.73 8.35
CA ARG A 95 -8.33 -10.55 7.85
C ARG A 95 -9.03 -9.88 6.67
N ALA A 96 -9.33 -8.59 6.75
CA ALA A 96 -9.95 -7.86 5.64
C ALA A 96 -9.05 -7.84 4.39
N MET A 97 -7.74 -7.65 4.56
CA MET A 97 -6.76 -7.69 3.46
C MET A 97 -6.62 -9.09 2.86
N LEU A 98 -6.68 -10.14 3.68
CA LEU A 98 -6.69 -11.53 3.20
C LEU A 98 -7.97 -11.85 2.43
N VAL A 99 -9.14 -11.40 2.90
CA VAL A 99 -10.40 -11.57 2.17
C VAL A 99 -10.37 -10.80 0.85
N LEU A 100 -9.89 -9.55 0.85
CA LEU A 100 -9.72 -8.77 -0.37
C LEU A 100 -8.73 -9.42 -1.33
N GLY A 101 -7.61 -9.95 -0.81
CA GLY A 101 -6.62 -10.66 -1.60
C GLY A 101 -7.18 -11.94 -2.21
N LEU A 102 -7.95 -12.71 -1.45
CA LEU A 102 -8.66 -13.90 -1.93
C LEU A 102 -9.70 -13.55 -2.99
N LEU A 103 -10.47 -12.48 -2.80
CA LEU A 103 -11.46 -12.03 -3.79
C LEU A 103 -10.80 -11.58 -5.09
N TYR A 104 -9.69 -10.83 -5.01
CA TYR A 104 -8.91 -10.43 -6.19
C TYR A 104 -8.29 -11.64 -6.89
N GLY A 105 -7.71 -12.56 -6.13
CA GLY A 105 -7.12 -13.79 -6.67
C GLY A 105 -8.19 -14.68 -7.33
N ALA A 106 -9.30 -14.94 -6.65
CA ALA A 106 -10.40 -15.73 -7.20
C ALA A 106 -11.04 -15.06 -8.43
N GLY A 107 -11.23 -13.74 -8.39
CA GLY A 107 -11.74 -12.98 -9.53
C GLY A 107 -10.81 -13.06 -10.75
N PHE A 108 -9.49 -13.04 -10.53
CA PHE A 108 -8.53 -13.24 -11.62
C PHE A 108 -8.63 -14.63 -12.25
N TRP A 109 -8.74 -15.68 -11.43
CA TRP A 109 -8.94 -17.04 -11.92
C TRP A 109 -10.26 -17.22 -12.68
N VAL A 110 -11.33 -16.52 -12.27
CA VAL A 110 -12.62 -16.50 -12.99
C VAL A 110 -12.53 -15.76 -14.33
N VAL A 111 -11.65 -14.77 -14.48
CA VAL A 111 -11.46 -14.03 -15.74
C VAL A 111 -10.56 -14.80 -16.72
N MET A 112 -9.62 -15.60 -16.21
CA MET A 112 -8.68 -16.39 -17.01
C MET A 112 -9.14 -17.81 -17.34
N GLY A 113 -10.09 -18.36 -16.57
CA GLY A 113 -10.75 -19.64 -16.86
C GLY A 113 -11.96 -19.45 -17.75
#